data_AF-A0A371D4V4-F1
#
_entry.id   AF-A0A371D4V4-F1
#
_cell.length_a   1.000
_cell.length_b   1.000
_cell.length_c   1.000
_cell.angle_alpha   90.00
_cell.angle_beta   90.00
_cell.angle_gamma   90.00
#
_symmetry.space_group_name_H-M   'P 1'
#
loop_
_entity.id
_entity.type
_entity.pdbx_description
1 polymer ?
#
loop_
_entity_poly.entity_id
_entity_poly.type
_entity_poly.pdbx_seq_one_letter_code
_entity_poly.pdbx_strand_id
1 'polypeptide(L)'
;MSTSFVDLTHGLNGDTQVYPGDPCFSCCPALTIPKDGMNVQSISLGSHTGTHIDAPYHFVEKGLTVDQIPLSTFLGNVVVIDVTSKGPKEKIAWADISAHEDAIRHKATLEHGVFVFLRTGWSKY
;
A
#
# COMPACT_ATOMS: atom_id res chain seq x y z
N MET A 1 21.11 18.72 1.41
CA MET A 1 20.59 17.65 0.53
C MET A 1 19.17 18.03 0.13
N SER A 2 18.79 17.82 -1.13
CA SER A 2 17.41 18.07 -1.58
C SER A 2 16.55 16.84 -1.25
N THR A 3 15.35 17.07 -0.70
CA THR A 3 14.36 16.03 -0.46
C THR A 3 13.65 15.70 -1.78
N SER A 4 13.65 14.44 -2.18
CA SER A 4 12.87 13.94 -3.33
C SER A 4 11.69 13.10 -2.84
N PHE A 5 10.52 13.26 -3.47
CA PHE A 5 9.37 12.40 -3.25
C PHE A 5 9.28 11.36 -4.37
N VAL A 6 9.00 10.10 -3.99
CA VAL A 6 8.76 8.99 -4.91
C VAL A 6 7.34 8.49 -4.66
N ASP A 7 6.51 8.49 -5.70
CA ASP A 7 5.16 7.93 -5.63
C ASP A 7 5.21 6.41 -5.85
N LEU A 8 4.60 5.66 -4.93
CA LEU A 8 4.50 4.19 -4.96
C LEU A 8 3.07 3.71 -5.24
N THR A 9 2.21 4.61 -5.72
CA THR A 9 0.78 4.38 -5.91
C THR A 9 0.48 4.00 -7.37
N HIS A 10 -0.35 2.99 -7.58
CA HIS A 10 -0.96 2.73 -8.88
C HIS A 10 -2.22 3.58 -9.06
N GLY A 11 -2.38 4.21 -10.23
CA GLY A 11 -3.59 4.92 -10.58
C GLY A 11 -4.79 3.95 -10.68
N LEU A 12 -5.95 4.37 -10.18
CA LEU A 12 -7.18 3.58 -10.23
C LEU A 12 -7.99 3.87 -11.49
N ASN A 13 -8.46 2.83 -12.17
CA ASN A 13 -9.33 2.91 -13.35
C ASN A 13 -10.22 1.66 -13.46
N GLY A 14 -10.99 1.55 -14.55
CA GLY A 14 -11.89 0.42 -14.78
C GLY A 14 -11.21 -0.96 -14.89
N ASP A 15 -9.90 -0.98 -15.17
CA ASP A 15 -9.08 -2.19 -15.25
C ASP A 15 -8.33 -2.49 -13.94
N THR A 16 -8.56 -1.72 -12.87
CA THR A 16 -7.97 -2.00 -11.55
C THR A 16 -8.34 -3.42 -11.12
N GLN A 17 -7.32 -4.26 -10.97
CA GLN A 17 -7.50 -5.61 -10.46
C GLN A 17 -7.91 -5.57 -8.99
N VAL A 18 -8.91 -6.38 -8.64
CA VAL A 18 -9.35 -6.63 -7.27
C VAL A 18 -9.30 -8.13 -6.98
N TYR A 19 -9.26 -8.50 -5.71
CA TYR A 19 -9.34 -9.92 -5.35
C TYR A 19 -10.69 -10.52 -5.80
N PRO A 20 -10.74 -11.77 -6.28
CA PRO A 20 -11.99 -12.38 -6.72
C PRO A 20 -13.07 -12.35 -5.63
N GLY A 21 -14.17 -11.65 -5.89
CA GLY A 21 -15.30 -11.48 -4.98
C GLY A 21 -15.38 -10.11 -4.30
N ASP A 22 -14.32 -9.30 -4.38
CA ASP A 22 -14.30 -7.96 -3.80
C ASP A 22 -15.09 -6.94 -4.64
N PRO A 23 -15.56 -5.83 -4.04
CA PRO A 23 -16.18 -4.74 -4.79
C PRO A 23 -15.22 -4.11 -5.80
N CYS A 24 -15.62 -4.03 -7.07
CA CYS A 24 -14.84 -3.37 -8.10
C CYS A 24 -14.82 -1.84 -7.92
N PHE A 25 -13.71 -1.21 -8.31
CA PHE A 25 -13.62 0.24 -8.40
C PHE A 25 -14.62 0.81 -9.41
N SER A 26 -15.29 1.90 -9.04
CA SER A 26 -16.04 2.72 -9.98
C SER A 26 -15.87 4.20 -9.65
N CYS A 27 -15.78 5.01 -10.70
CA CYS A 27 -15.67 6.45 -10.60
C CYS A 27 -16.44 7.07 -11.77
N CYS A 28 -17.43 7.90 -11.47
CA CYS A 28 -18.26 8.53 -12.48
C CYS A 28 -18.60 9.99 -12.13
N PRO A 29 -18.82 10.87 -13.11
CA PRO A 29 -19.18 12.26 -12.84
C PRO A 29 -20.52 12.35 -12.09
N ALA A 30 -20.48 12.97 -10.91
CA ALA A 30 -21.65 13.38 -10.16
C ALA A 30 -22.09 14.80 -10.56
N LEU A 31 -21.13 15.70 -10.77
CA LEU A 31 -21.32 17.07 -11.26
C LEU A 31 -20.27 17.40 -12.32
N THR A 32 -20.63 18.31 -13.24
CA THR A 32 -19.77 18.71 -14.36
C THR A 32 -19.72 20.22 -14.51
N ILE A 33 -18.55 20.78 -14.85
CA ILE A 33 -18.41 22.24 -15.05
C ILE A 33 -19.46 22.84 -16.00
N PRO A 34 -19.79 22.25 -17.17
CA PRO A 34 -20.77 22.83 -18.08
C PRO A 34 -22.19 22.96 -17.52
N LYS A 35 -22.57 22.11 -16.55
CA LYS A 35 -23.92 22.10 -15.96
C LYS A 35 -23.95 22.77 -14.59
N ASP A 36 -22.91 22.58 -13.80
CA ASP A 36 -22.89 22.82 -12.36
C ASP A 36 -21.78 23.80 -11.93
N GLY A 37 -20.87 24.19 -12.84
CA GLY A 37 -19.75 25.09 -12.54
C GLY A 37 -18.56 24.43 -11.82
N MET A 38 -18.63 23.13 -11.51
CA MET A 38 -17.57 22.35 -10.85
C MET A 38 -17.59 20.89 -11.29
N ASN A 39 -16.45 20.20 -11.18
CA ASN A 39 -16.36 18.76 -11.41
C ASN A 39 -16.36 18.02 -10.08
N VAL A 40 -17.29 17.07 -9.91
CA VAL A 40 -17.33 16.17 -8.75
C VAL A 40 -17.51 14.75 -9.27
N GLN A 41 -16.77 13.80 -8.71
CA GLN A 41 -16.92 12.38 -9.02
C GLN A 41 -17.62 11.67 -7.86
N SER A 42 -18.52 10.75 -8.18
CA SER A 42 -18.94 9.69 -7.26
C SER A 42 -17.94 8.55 -7.36
N ILE A 43 -17.44 8.09 -6.21
CA ILE A 43 -16.40 7.06 -6.13
C ILE A 43 -16.94 5.93 -5.25
N SER A 44 -16.81 4.70 -5.72
CA SER A 44 -17.08 3.48 -4.93
C SER A 44 -15.93 2.49 -5.12
N LEU A 45 -15.48 1.88 -4.02
CA LEU A 45 -14.35 0.96 -3.97
C LEU A 45 -14.43 0.06 -2.74
N GLY A 46 -13.86 -1.14 -2.82
CA GLY A 46 -13.55 -1.95 -1.64
C GLY A 46 -12.31 -1.41 -0.90
N SER A 47 -12.20 -1.69 0.40
CA SER A 47 -11.05 -1.25 1.23
C SER A 47 -9.69 -1.79 0.76
N HIS A 48 -9.69 -2.89 0.00
CA HIS A 48 -8.50 -3.57 -0.52
C HIS A 48 -8.26 -3.31 -2.03
N THR A 49 -8.74 -2.18 -2.55
CA THR A 49 -8.64 -1.83 -3.97
C THR A 49 -7.32 -1.11 -4.28
N GLY A 50 -6.54 -1.63 -5.23
CA GLY A 50 -5.29 -1.01 -5.70
C GLY A 50 -4.19 -0.94 -4.64
N THR A 51 -3.37 0.12 -4.64
CA THR A 51 -2.39 0.36 -3.56
C THR A 51 -3.14 0.76 -2.29
N HIS A 52 -3.14 -0.11 -1.28
CA HIS A 52 -3.93 0.06 -0.04
C HIS A 52 -3.12 -0.33 1.20
N ILE A 53 -3.76 -0.21 2.37
CA ILE A 53 -3.22 -0.62 3.66
C ILE A 53 -4.19 -1.59 4.35
N ASP A 54 -3.65 -2.58 5.04
CA ASP A 54 -4.43 -3.54 5.82
C ASP A 54 -4.37 -3.17 7.31
N ALA A 55 -5.54 -2.88 7.89
CA ALA A 55 -5.68 -2.75 9.33
C ALA A 55 -5.83 -4.14 9.99
N PRO A 56 -5.47 -4.32 11.27
CA PRO A 56 -5.65 -5.60 11.97
C PRO A 56 -7.07 -6.17 11.88
N TYR A 57 -8.09 -5.30 11.85
CA TYR A 57 -9.49 -5.68 11.68
C TYR A 57 -9.76 -6.55 10.43
N HIS A 58 -8.91 -6.50 9.40
CA HIS A 58 -9.05 -7.30 8.19
C HIS A 58 -9.07 -8.81 8.47
N PHE A 59 -8.32 -9.29 9.47
CA PHE A 59 -8.27 -10.71 9.84
C PHE A 59 -8.57 -10.99 11.32
N VAL A 60 -8.60 -9.96 12.16
CA VAL A 60 -8.84 -10.07 13.60
C VAL A 60 -10.15 -9.37 13.92
N GLU A 61 -11.19 -10.13 14.28
CA GLU A 61 -12.56 -9.60 14.49
C GLU A 61 -12.63 -8.43 15.49
N LYS A 62 -11.77 -8.43 16.50
CA LYS A 62 -11.64 -7.35 17.50
C LYS A 62 -10.38 -6.51 17.31
N GLY A 63 -9.77 -6.58 16.12
CA GLY A 63 -8.60 -5.80 15.74
C GLY A 63 -8.95 -4.33 15.54
N LEU A 64 -7.94 -3.48 15.58
CA LEU A 64 -8.09 -2.05 15.32
C LEU A 64 -8.55 -1.82 13.88
N THR A 65 -9.54 -0.94 13.71
CA THR A 65 -9.90 -0.37 12.40
C THR A 65 -8.89 0.70 11.99
N VAL A 66 -8.85 1.05 10.70
CA VAL A 66 -7.81 1.96 10.17
C VAL A 66 -7.81 3.34 10.85
N ASP A 67 -8.99 3.86 11.23
CA ASP A 67 -9.18 5.14 11.92
C ASP A 67 -8.73 5.11 13.39
N GLN A 68 -8.52 3.92 13.95
CA GLN A 68 -8.03 3.73 15.33
C GLN A 68 -6.51 3.56 15.41
N ILE A 69 -5.84 3.36 14.27
CA ILE A 69 -4.39 3.21 14.22
C ILE A 69 -3.74 4.59 14.46
N PRO A 70 -2.78 4.72 15.40
CA PRO A 70 -2.09 5.98 15.61
C PRO A 70 -1.41 6.51 14.33
N LEU A 71 -1.53 7.81 14.05
CA LEU A 71 -0.94 8.42 12.86
C LEU A 71 0.57 8.16 12.72
N SER A 72 1.28 8.09 13.84
CA SER A 72 2.73 7.79 13.89
C SER A 72 3.09 6.42 13.34
N THR A 73 2.15 5.46 13.27
CA THR A 73 2.34 4.14 12.66
C THR A 73 2.51 4.23 11.14
N PHE A 74 1.97 5.28 10.50
CA PHE A 74 2.08 5.50 9.06
C PHE A 74 3.34 6.29 8.66
N LEU A 75 4.19 6.61 9.63
CA LEU A 75 5.43 7.36 9.45
C LEU A 75 6.60 6.50 9.94
N GLY A 76 7.65 6.40 9.13
CA GLY A 76 8.79 5.58 9.51
C GLY A 76 9.84 5.49 8.41
N ASN A 77 10.99 4.98 8.82
CA ASN A 77 12.05 4.64 7.89
C ASN A 77 11.68 3.38 7.10
N VAL A 78 12.27 3.23 5.92
CA VAL A 78 12.08 2.03 5.08
C VAL A 78 13.41 1.31 4.86
N VAL A 79 13.37 -0.01 4.90
CA VAL A 79 14.36 -0.91 4.29
C VAL A 79 13.72 -1.54 3.07
N VAL A 80 14.36 -1.37 1.91
CA VAL A 80 13.94 -2.05 0.69
C VAL A 80 14.84 -3.28 0.52
N ILE A 81 14.24 -4.46 0.53
CA ILE A 81 14.90 -5.73 0.28
C ILE A 81 14.60 -6.12 -1.17
N ASP A 82 15.65 -6.22 -1.98
CA ASP A 82 15.52 -6.62 -3.38
C ASP A 82 15.44 -8.14 -3.48
N VAL A 83 14.27 -8.63 -3.91
CA VAL A 83 13.98 -10.04 -4.15
C VAL A 83 13.57 -10.27 -5.60
N THR A 84 14.01 -9.40 -6.52
CA THR A 84 13.68 -9.49 -7.96
C THR A 84 14.27 -10.73 -8.64
N SER A 85 15.21 -11.43 -7.99
CA SER A 85 15.73 -12.72 -8.43
C SER A 85 14.73 -13.89 -8.24
N LYS A 86 13.70 -13.71 -7.41
CA LYS A 86 12.66 -14.72 -7.16
C LYS A 86 11.71 -14.85 -8.35
N GLY A 87 11.38 -16.08 -8.73
CA GLY A 87 10.43 -16.38 -9.80
C GLY A 87 8.95 -16.25 -9.39
N PRO A 88 8.01 -16.29 -10.34
CA PRO A 88 6.58 -16.35 -10.05
C PRO A 88 6.24 -17.51 -9.11
N LYS A 89 5.46 -17.23 -8.05
CA LYS A 89 5.07 -18.21 -7.01
C LYS A 89 6.24 -18.79 -6.19
N GLU A 90 7.46 -18.29 -6.37
CA GLU A 90 8.58 -18.66 -5.50
C GLU A 90 8.40 -18.04 -4.12
N LYS A 91 8.69 -18.82 -3.08
CA LYS A 91 8.57 -18.36 -1.69
C LYS A 91 9.71 -17.41 -1.33
N ILE A 92 9.37 -16.26 -0.78
CA ILE A 92 10.30 -15.42 -0.01
C ILE A 92 10.43 -16.04 1.38
N ALA A 93 11.61 -16.52 1.71
CA ALA A 93 11.92 -17.22 2.95
C ALA A 93 12.60 -16.29 3.97
N TRP A 94 12.71 -16.78 5.21
CA TRP A 94 13.39 -16.03 6.28
C TRP A 94 14.83 -15.66 5.90
N ALA A 95 15.56 -16.53 5.20
CA ALA A 95 16.92 -16.26 4.76
C ALA A 95 17.04 -15.05 3.81
N ASP A 96 15.99 -14.75 3.04
CA ASP A 96 15.95 -13.57 2.16
C ASP A 96 15.78 -12.26 2.96
N ILE A 97 15.30 -12.35 4.22
CA ILE A 97 15.04 -11.20 5.09
C ILE A 97 16.12 -11.06 6.16
N SER A 98 16.57 -12.17 6.77
CA SER A 98 17.47 -12.19 7.91
C SER A 98 18.84 -11.58 7.62
N ALA A 99 19.28 -11.65 6.36
CA ALA A 99 20.50 -10.99 5.89
C ALA A 99 20.45 -9.45 6.04
N HIS A 100 19.26 -8.87 6.24
CA HIS A 100 19.04 -7.43 6.38
C HIS A 100 18.69 -7.02 7.83
N GLU A 101 18.76 -7.93 8.81
CA GLU A 101 18.39 -7.64 10.21
C GLU A 101 19.11 -6.41 10.78
N ASP A 102 20.41 -6.28 10.55
CA ASP A 102 21.18 -5.14 11.06
C ASP A 102 20.68 -3.82 10.46
N ALA A 103 20.34 -3.80 9.16
CA ALA A 103 19.78 -2.63 8.49
C ALA A 103 18.39 -2.27 9.02
N ILE A 104 17.54 -3.28 9.26
CA ILE A 104 16.20 -3.14 9.85
C ILE A 104 16.33 -2.55 11.26
N ARG A 105 17.18 -3.13 12.12
CA ARG A 105 17.40 -2.66 13.50
C ARG A 105 17.99 -1.26 13.54
N HIS A 106 18.92 -0.95 12.66
CA HIS A 106 19.54 0.37 12.60
C HIS A 106 18.58 1.48 12.17
N LYS A 107 17.56 1.15 11.34
CA LYS A 107 16.55 2.11 10.89
C LYS A 107 15.33 2.19 11.79
N ALA A 108 15.10 1.20 12.65
CA ALA A 108 14.08 1.28 13.68
C ALA A 108 14.46 2.35 14.71
N THR A 109 13.49 3.15 15.14
CA THR A 109 13.67 4.11 16.23
C THR A 109 12.79 3.72 17.41
N LEU A 110 12.97 4.37 18.56
CA LEU A 110 12.09 4.14 19.72
C LEU A 110 10.67 4.67 19.47
N GLU A 111 10.52 5.67 18.60
CA GLU A 111 9.26 6.35 18.31
C GLU A 111 8.53 5.74 17.10
N HIS A 112 9.28 5.15 16.16
CA HIS A 112 8.75 4.62 14.91
C HIS A 112 9.30 3.23 14.61
N GLY A 113 8.43 2.39 14.07
CA GLY A 113 8.83 1.15 13.43
C GLY A 113 9.62 1.39 12.14
N VAL A 114 9.97 0.30 11.48
CA VAL A 114 10.58 0.30 10.16
C VAL A 114 9.67 -0.43 9.19
N PHE A 115 9.41 0.19 8.05
CA PHE A 115 8.76 -0.48 6.93
C PHE A 115 9.77 -1.37 6.22
N VAL A 116 9.42 -2.63 5.98
CA VAL A 116 10.23 -3.54 5.16
C VAL A 116 9.49 -3.75 3.85
N PHE A 117 10.03 -3.19 2.78
CA PHE A 117 9.46 -3.34 1.44
C PHE A 117 10.20 -4.46 0.71
N LEU A 118 9.43 -5.43 0.21
CA LEU A 118 9.96 -6.52 -0.60
C LEU A 118 9.80 -6.16 -2.07
N ARG A 119 10.89 -5.72 -2.70
CA ARG A 119 10.89 -5.36 -4.12
C ARG A 119 10.98 -6.63 -4.96
N THR A 120 9.83 -7.07 -5.48
CA THR A 120 9.71 -8.22 -6.38
C THR A 120 9.78 -7.84 -7.86
N GLY A 121 9.60 -6.56 -8.19
CA GLY A 121 9.43 -6.09 -9.57
C GLY A 121 8.07 -6.44 -10.17
N TRP A 122 7.10 -6.88 -9.36
CA TRP A 122 5.78 -7.31 -9.81
C TRP A 122 4.87 -6.16 -10.28
N SER A 123 5.09 -4.94 -9.79
CA SER A 123 4.30 -3.75 -10.13
C SER A 123 4.34 -3.34 -11.62
N LYS A 124 5.17 -3.99 -12.44
CA LYS A 124 5.20 -3.76 -13.90
C LYS A 124 4.13 -4.52 -14.67
N TYR A 125 3.37 -5.41 -14.01
CA TYR A 125 2.36 -6.29 -14.60
C TYR A 125 0.96 -5.88 -14.19
#